data_AF-A0A658IEP6-F1
#
_entry.id   AF-A0A658IEP6-F1
#
_cell.length_a   1.000
_cell.length_b   1.000
_cell.length_c   1.000
_cell.angle_alpha   90.00
_cell.angle_beta   90.00
_cell.angle_gamma   90.00
#
_symmetry.space_group_name_H-M   'P 1'
#
loop_
_entity.id
_entity.type
_entity.pdbx_description
1 polymer ?
#
loop_
_entity_poly.entity_id
_entity_poly.type
_entity_poly.pdbx_seq_one_letter_code
_entity_poly.pdbx_strand_id
1 'polypeptide(L)' 'MNKLFLLAVIIGITGCAPEYTPNTLPPVKASLMVEPCKFSDAKTDADEDLSADVRSMDCGRKLRQQVYELQDYIRNILE' A
#
# COMPACT_ATOMS: atom_id res chain seq x y z
N MET A 1 -11.02 33.00 -51.83
CA MET A 1 -10.60 33.13 -50.41
C MET A 1 -11.69 32.52 -49.53
N ASN A 2 -11.29 31.89 -48.42
CA ASN A 2 -12.14 31.41 -47.30
C ASN A 2 -12.92 30.10 -47.42
N LYS A 3 -12.25 29.01 -47.83
CA LYS A 3 -12.64 27.66 -47.36
C LYS A 3 -11.61 27.00 -46.41
N LEU A 4 -10.42 27.60 -46.29
CA LEU A 4 -9.36 27.08 -45.41
C LEU A 4 -9.54 27.43 -43.92
N PHE A 5 -10.34 28.45 -43.59
CA PHE A 5 -10.50 28.90 -42.19
C PHE A 5 -11.49 28.06 -41.36
N LEU A 6 -12.34 27.25 -41.99
CA LEU A 6 -13.31 26.42 -41.27
C LEU A 6 -12.72 25.10 -40.73
N LEU A 7 -11.59 24.64 -41.27
CA LEU A 7 -10.93 23.42 -40.79
C LEU A 7 -10.10 23.64 -39.52
N ALA A 8 -9.72 24.88 -39.21
CA ALA A 8 -8.89 25.21 -38.04
C ALA A 8 -9.69 25.22 -36.72
N VAL A 9 -11.02 25.19 -36.76
CA VAL A 9 -11.85 25.20 -35.53
C VAL A 9 -12.12 23.79 -35.00
N ILE A 10 -11.95 22.75 -35.82
CA ILE A 10 -12.24 21.35 -35.41
C ILE A 10 -11.03 20.68 -34.73
N ILE A 11 -9.81 21.21 -34.90
CA ILE A 11 -8.58 20.66 -34.29
C ILE A 11 -8.29 21.31 -32.92
N GLY A 12 -9.32 21.84 -32.26
CA GLY A 12 -9.21 22.60 -31.01
C GLY A 12 -9.60 21.83 -29.74
N ILE A 13 -9.77 20.51 -29.80
CA ILE A 13 -10.16 19.72 -28.62
C ILE A 13 -9.50 18.34 -28.61
N THR A 14 -8.20 18.25 -28.83
CA THR A 14 -7.42 17.24 -28.11
C THR A 14 -7.23 17.76 -26.70
N GLY A 15 -8.35 17.85 -25.97
CA GLY A 15 -8.27 17.96 -24.52
C GLY A 15 -7.45 16.76 -24.05
N CYS A 16 -6.51 16.99 -23.13
CA CYS A 16 -6.20 15.99 -22.14
C CYS A 16 -7.53 15.68 -21.43
N ALA A 17 -8.33 14.78 -22.00
CA ALA A 17 -9.24 14.01 -21.20
C ALA A 17 -8.33 13.30 -20.19
N PRO A 18 -8.50 13.48 -18.88
CA PRO A 18 -7.91 12.52 -17.96
C PRO A 18 -8.46 11.17 -18.44
N GLU A 19 -7.57 10.30 -18.91
CA GLU A 19 -7.94 8.90 -19.07
C GLU A 19 -8.58 8.53 -17.74
N TYR A 20 -9.88 8.21 -17.75
CA TYR A 20 -10.52 7.56 -16.62
C TYR A 20 -9.94 6.15 -16.60
N THR A 21 -8.71 6.06 -16.12
CA THR A 21 -8.20 4.85 -15.53
C THR A 21 -9.06 4.69 -14.28
N PRO A 22 -9.82 3.60 -14.14
CA PRO A 22 -10.39 3.27 -12.85
C PRO A 22 -9.21 3.30 -11.88
N ASN A 23 -9.25 4.19 -10.88
CA ASN A 23 -8.35 4.15 -9.74
C ASN A 23 -8.70 2.93 -8.89
N THR A 24 -8.68 1.75 -9.50
CA THR A 24 -8.81 0.49 -8.80
C THR A 24 -7.46 0.23 -8.18
N LEU A 25 -7.32 0.66 -6.92
CA LEU A 25 -6.28 0.16 -6.05
C LEU A 25 -6.24 -1.37 -6.19
N PRO A 26 -5.05 -1.97 -6.35
CA PRO A 26 -4.94 -3.41 -6.34
C PRO A 26 -5.57 -3.95 -5.04
N PRO A 27 -6.12 -5.17 -5.07
CA PRO A 27 -6.70 -5.75 -3.87
C PRO A 27 -5.64 -5.87 -2.77
N VAL A 28 -5.93 -5.33 -1.59
CA VAL A 28 -5.08 -5.47 -0.40
C VAL A 28 -5.04 -6.95 -0.01
N LYS A 29 -3.85 -7.49 0.22
CA LYS A 29 -3.70 -8.88 0.70
C LYS A 29 -4.42 -9.05 2.04
N ALA A 30 -5.13 -10.16 2.23
CA ALA A 30 -5.86 -10.44 3.47
C ALA A 30 -4.96 -10.41 4.72
N SER A 31 -3.69 -10.78 4.59
CA SER A 31 -2.66 -10.71 5.64
C SER A 31 -2.42 -9.29 6.19
N LEU A 32 -2.69 -8.25 5.40
CA LEU A 32 -2.59 -6.84 5.78
C LEU A 32 -3.85 -6.31 6.46
N MET A 33 -4.96 -7.06 6.39
CA MET A 33 -6.23 -6.70 7.05
C MET A 33 -6.38 -7.34 8.44
N VAL A 34 -5.39 -8.13 8.87
CA VAL A 34 -5.35 -8.75 10.19
C VAL A 34 -4.62 -7.83 11.16
N GLU A 35 -5.18 -7.65 12.36
CA GLU A 35 -4.54 -6.88 13.42
C GLU A 35 -3.13 -7.42 13.70
N PRO A 36 -2.10 -6.56 13.75
CA PRO A 36 -0.74 -6.99 14.08
C PRO A 36 -0.69 -7.61 15.48
N CYS A 37 0.13 -8.65 15.62
CA CYS A 37 0.37 -9.23 16.94
C CYS A 37 1.06 -8.21 17.86
N LYS A 38 0.80 -8.33 19.16
CA LYS A 38 1.39 -7.47 20.19
C LYS A 38 2.50 -8.22 20.93
N PHE A 39 3.60 -7.52 21.20
CA PHE A 39 4.66 -8.02 22.09
C PHE A 39 4.15 -8.07 23.53
N SER A 40 4.70 -9.00 24.30
CA SER A 40 4.42 -9.08 25.72
C SER A 40 4.97 -7.84 26.45
N ASP A 41 4.29 -7.41 27.50
CA ASP A 41 4.79 -6.33 28.35
C ASP A 41 5.97 -6.84 29.21
N ALA A 42 6.94 -5.97 29.48
CA ALA A 42 8.11 -6.27 30.30
C ALA A 42 7.72 -6.78 31.69
N LYS A 43 8.50 -7.73 32.22
CA LYS A 43 8.28 -8.33 33.54
C LYS A 43 9.35 -7.87 34.54
N THR A 44 9.01 -7.98 35.82
CA THR A 44 9.92 -7.61 36.92
C THR A 44 10.88 -8.75 37.24
N ASP A 45 10.48 -9.99 36.96
CA ASP A 45 11.31 -11.18 37.07
C ASP A 45 12.03 -11.47 35.75
N ALA A 46 13.33 -11.76 35.82
CA ALA A 46 14.17 -11.92 34.64
C ALA A 46 13.88 -13.21 33.86
N ASP A 47 13.51 -14.30 34.55
CA ASP A 47 13.19 -15.57 33.89
C ASP A 47 11.82 -15.48 33.21
N GLU A 48 10.86 -14.80 33.84
CA GLU A 48 9.57 -14.48 33.22
C GLU A 48 9.73 -13.58 31.99
N ASP A 49 10.56 -12.54 32.08
CA ASP A 49 10.85 -11.62 30.97
C ASP A 49 11.50 -12.36 29.79
N LEU A 50 12.52 -13.18 30.08
CA LEU A 50 13.18 -14.02 29.06
C LEU A 50 12.17 -14.96 28.37
N SER A 51 11.26 -15.56 29.14
CA SER A 51 10.22 -16.43 28.57
C SER A 51 9.22 -15.65 27.70
N ALA A 52 8.89 -14.42 28.08
CA ALA A 52 7.99 -13.52 27.36
C ALA A 52 8.63 -13.05 26.03
N ASP A 53 9.93 -12.76 26.06
CA ASP A 53 10.72 -12.41 24.87
C ASP A 53 10.78 -13.55 23.86
N VAL A 54 11.12 -14.76 24.33
CA VAL A 54 11.17 -15.96 23.48
C VAL A 54 9.82 -16.21 22.81
N ARG A 55 8.71 -16.08 23.55
CA ARG A 55 7.35 -16.21 22.97
C ARG A 55 7.03 -15.08 21.99
N SER A 56 7.56 -13.88 22.21
CA SER A 56 7.32 -12.71 21.36
C SER A 56 8.15 -12.73 20.06
N MET A 57 9.16 -13.60 19.94
CA MET A 57 9.96 -13.73 18.71
C MET A 57 9.12 -14.08 17.49
N ASP A 58 8.16 -15.00 17.63
CA ASP A 58 7.25 -15.37 16.55
C ASP A 58 6.35 -14.20 16.14
N CYS A 59 5.93 -13.38 17.10
CA CYS A 59 5.21 -12.16 16.81
C CYS A 59 6.06 -11.19 15.98
N GLY A 60 7.30 -10.93 16.41
CA GLY A 60 8.21 -10.05 15.67
C GLY A 60 8.49 -10.53 14.25
N ARG A 61 8.53 -11.84 14.01
CA ARG A 61 8.64 -12.40 12.66
C ARG A 61 7.40 -12.12 11.81
N LYS A 62 6.20 -12.35 12.34
CA LYS A 62 4.93 -12.08 11.64
C LYS A 62 4.77 -10.60 11.32
N LEU A 63 5.09 -9.73 12.29
CA LEU A 63 5.02 -8.28 12.11
C LEU A 63 5.96 -7.82 10.98
N ARG A 64 7.21 -8.30 10.95
CA ARG A 64 8.14 -7.96 9.85
C ARG A 64 7.61 -8.40 8.50
N GLN A 65 7.01 -9.59 8.40
CA GLN A 65 6.39 -10.04 7.16
C GLN A 65 5.25 -9.11 6.72
N GLN A 66 4.33 -8.75 7.62
CA GLN A 66 3.23 -7.83 7.32
C GLN A 66 3.76 -6.46 6.84
N VAL A 67 4.83 -5.94 7.46
CA VAL A 67 5.46 -4.69 7.04
C VAL A 67 6.02 -4.79 5.61
N TYR A 68 6.72 -5.88 5.27
CA TYR A 68 7.25 -6.05 3.91
C TYR A 68 6.14 -6.19 2.86
N GLU A 69 5.08 -6.92 3.18
CA GLU A 69 3.92 -7.03 2.29
C GLU A 69 3.23 -5.68 2.07
N LEU A 70 3.15 -4.84 3.11
CA LEU A 70 2.59 -3.50 3.01
C LEU A 70 3.48 -2.57 2.18
N GLN A 71 4.79 -2.59 2.41
CA GLN A 71 5.75 -1.80 1.64
C GLN A 71 5.70 -2.18 0.15
N ASP A 72 5.62 -3.47 -0.15
CA ASP A 72 5.49 -3.98 -1.51
C ASP A 72 4.19 -3.52 -2.17
N TYR A 73 3.07 -3.62 -1.46
CA TYR A 73 1.77 -3.12 -1.92
C TYR A 73 1.81 -1.61 -2.23
N ILE A 74 2.39 -0.81 -1.33
CA ILE A 74 2.51 0.64 -1.51
C ILE A 74 3.38 0.98 -2.72
N ARG A 75 4.54 0.31 -2.90
CA ARG A 75 5.38 0.54 -4.09
C ARG A 75 4.63 0.23 -5.38
N ASN A 76 3.92 -0.89 -5.44
CA ASN A 76 3.14 -1.29 -6.62
C ASN A 76 1.97 -0.34 -6.95
N ILE A 77 1.65 0.62 -6.07
CA ILE A 77 0.63 1.65 -6.29
C ILE A 77 1.26 2.99 -6.67
N LEU A 78 2.43 3.30 -6.11
CA LEU A 78 3.10 4.59 -6.29
C LEU A 78 4.04 4.64 -7.50
N GLU A 79 4.52 3.47 -7.97
CA GLU A 79 5.40 3.30 -9.13
C GLU A 79 4.62 2.75 -10.34
#